data_AF-A0A060UR48-F1
#
_entry.id   AF-A0A060UR48-F1
#
_cell.length_a   1.000
_cell.length_b   1.000
_cell.length_c   1.000
_cell.angle_alpha   90.00
_cell.angle_beta   90.00
_cell.angle_gamma   90.00
#
_symmetry.space_group_name_H-M   'P 1'
#
loop_
_entity.id
_entity.type
_entity.pdbx_description
1 polymer ?
#
loop_
_entity_poly.entity_id
_entity_poly.type
_entity_poly.pdbx_seq_one_letter_code
_entity_poly.pdbx_strand_id
1 'polypeptide(L)'
;MNMLTGLASFASISRELCVPLRFPGSLGAWSALHQMTDVGVLAEAVLWSLTTKTARNEIFNVTNGDNFRWQHLWSEIAEFFDMPTATPQPMLLSEQMSDKASIWERIVKKNKLQATPWAEIAAWPFLDGWLNTDFDMVQSTIKIRCAGFTGCIDTHESIVQHLGHLREYRLIP
;
A
#
# COMPACT_ATOMS: atom_id res chain seq x y z
N MET A 1 6.97 -0.90 9.13
CA MET A 1 6.04 0.24 8.99
C MET A 1 5.25 0.02 7.72
N ASN A 2 3.92 0.11 7.77
CA ASN A 2 3.04 -0.33 6.69
C ASN A 2 2.64 0.86 5.80
N MET A 3 2.96 0.80 4.52
CA MET A 3 2.54 1.78 3.51
C MET A 3 1.01 1.91 3.44
N LEU A 4 0.31 0.78 3.55
CA LEU A 4 -1.13 0.72 3.35
C LEU A 4 -1.91 1.48 4.43
N THR A 5 -1.43 1.45 5.68
CA THR A 5 -2.05 2.22 6.77
C THR A 5 -1.99 3.72 6.52
N GLY A 6 -0.86 4.23 6.00
CA GLY A 6 -0.74 5.65 5.63
C GLY A 6 -1.66 6.05 4.48
N LEU A 7 -1.74 5.21 3.44
CA LEU A 7 -2.64 5.42 2.31
C LEU A 7 -4.11 5.41 2.73
N ALA A 8 -4.50 4.43 3.56
CA ALA A 8 -5.85 4.30 4.09
C ALA A 8 -6.23 5.47 5.02
N SER A 9 -5.27 5.98 5.79
CA SER A 9 -5.47 7.16 6.66
C SER A 9 -5.68 8.43 5.83
N PHE A 10 -4.87 8.62 4.79
CA PHE A 10 -5.04 9.71 3.82
C PHE A 10 -6.40 9.66 3.13
N ALA A 11 -6.83 8.48 2.67
CA ALA A 11 -8.15 8.29 2.07
C ALA A 11 -9.27 8.59 3.09
N SER A 12 -9.17 8.06 4.31
CA SER A 12 -10.17 8.28 5.36
C SER A 12 -10.33 9.76 5.72
N ILE A 13 -9.23 10.51 5.80
CA ILE A 13 -9.26 11.97 6.00
C ILE A 13 -9.88 12.68 4.81
N SER A 14 -9.52 12.29 3.59
CA SER A 14 -10.11 12.86 2.37
C SER A 14 -11.63 12.66 2.34
N ARG A 15 -12.11 11.47 2.75
CA ARG A 15 -13.54 11.17 2.91
C ARG A 15 -14.21 12.10 3.91
N GLU A 16 -13.62 12.21 5.10
CA GLU A 16 -14.17 13.01 6.21
C GLU A 16 -14.17 14.51 5.90
N LEU A 17 -13.29 14.97 4.99
CA LEU A 17 -13.23 16.32 4.47
C LEU A 17 -14.09 16.54 3.22
N CYS A 18 -14.81 15.51 2.73
CA CYS A 18 -15.63 15.56 1.52
C CYS A 18 -14.85 16.00 0.27
N VAL A 19 -13.59 15.60 0.14
CA VAL A 19 -12.77 15.84 -1.05
C VAL A 19 -12.52 14.54 -1.82
N PRO A 20 -12.41 14.57 -3.16
CA PRO A 20 -12.12 13.39 -3.97
C PRO A 20 -10.73 12.84 -3.66
N LEU A 21 -10.53 11.53 -3.85
CA LEU A 21 -9.21 10.90 -3.69
C LEU A 21 -8.30 11.28 -4.85
N ARG A 22 -7.40 12.23 -4.60
CA ARG A 22 -6.36 12.61 -5.56
C ARG A 22 -5.07 11.86 -5.26
N PHE A 23 -4.44 11.31 -6.29
CA PHE A 23 -3.10 10.74 -6.16
C PHE A 23 -2.12 11.86 -5.76
N PRO A 24 -1.43 11.73 -4.61
CA PRO A 24 -0.59 12.81 -4.09
C PRO A 24 0.85 12.72 -4.62
N GLY A 25 1.22 11.63 -5.28
CA GLY A 25 2.56 11.43 -5.82
C GLY A 25 2.84 12.20 -7.12
N SER A 26 4.04 11.98 -7.66
CA SER A 26 4.46 12.59 -8.92
C SER A 26 3.67 12.03 -10.11
N LEU A 27 3.52 12.84 -11.17
CA LEU A 27 2.86 12.38 -12.40
C LEU A 27 3.65 11.27 -13.12
N GLY A 28 4.97 11.21 -12.90
CA GLY A 28 5.79 10.09 -13.35
C GLY A 28 5.41 8.80 -12.63
N ALA A 29 5.36 8.82 -11.29
CA ALA A 29 4.96 7.67 -10.49
C ALA A 29 3.53 7.18 -10.80
N TRP A 30 2.62 8.11 -11.10
CA TRP A 30 1.24 7.80 -11.51
C TRP A 30 1.17 6.82 -12.67
N SER A 31 2.07 6.98 -13.64
CA SER A 31 2.11 6.22 -14.88
C SER A 31 3.26 5.22 -14.96
N ALA A 32 4.22 5.22 -14.05
CA ALA A 32 5.35 4.29 -13.99
C ALA A 32 4.90 2.87 -13.63
N LEU A 33 5.70 1.87 -14.02
CA LEU A 33 5.43 0.47 -13.71
C LEU A 33 5.99 0.13 -12.32
N HIS A 34 5.18 -0.47 -11.46
CA HIS A 34 5.56 -0.78 -10.08
C HIS A 34 5.31 -2.25 -9.75
N GLN A 35 6.00 -2.71 -8.73
CA GLN A 35 5.78 -4.01 -8.10
C GLN A 35 5.59 -3.84 -6.59
N MET A 36 4.87 -4.78 -5.99
CA MET A 36 4.76 -4.90 -4.54
C MET A 36 5.06 -6.33 -4.11
N THR A 37 5.27 -6.47 -2.80
CA THR A 37 5.41 -7.78 -2.14
C THR A 37 4.41 -7.85 -1.01
N ASP A 38 3.40 -8.68 -1.21
CA ASP A 38 2.42 -9.10 -0.22
C ASP A 38 3.13 -9.84 0.92
N VAL A 39 2.68 -9.59 2.15
CA VAL A 39 3.28 -10.17 3.34
C VAL A 39 3.06 -11.69 3.43
N GLY A 40 1.94 -12.19 2.91
CA GLY A 40 1.65 -13.61 2.79
C GLY A 40 2.58 -14.29 1.80
N VAL A 41 2.73 -13.74 0.59
CA VAL A 41 3.69 -14.25 -0.41
C VAL A 41 5.12 -14.25 0.13
N LEU A 42 5.53 -13.20 0.84
CA LEU A 42 6.85 -13.15 1.49
C LEU A 42 6.98 -14.24 2.57
N ALA A 43 5.97 -14.43 3.41
CA ALA A 43 5.98 -15.46 4.44
C ALA A 43 6.07 -16.87 3.83
N GLU A 44 5.32 -17.14 2.76
CA GLU A 44 5.40 -18.39 1.99
C GLU A 44 6.79 -18.61 1.43
N ALA A 45 7.41 -17.58 0.84
CA ALA A 45 8.77 -17.67 0.31
C ALA A 45 9.80 -17.97 1.42
N VAL A 46 9.65 -17.37 2.60
CA VAL A 46 10.50 -17.68 3.76
C VAL A 46 10.32 -19.13 4.19
N LEU A 47 9.08 -19.60 4.40
CA LEU A 47 8.82 -20.98 4.78
C LEU A 47 9.34 -21.98 3.75
N TRP A 48 9.10 -21.72 2.47
CA TRP A 48 9.63 -22.50 1.36
C TRP A 48 11.16 -22.59 1.40
N SER A 49 11.85 -21.49 1.67
CA SER A 49 13.31 -21.45 1.69
C SER A 49 13.92 -22.31 2.79
N LEU A 50 13.22 -22.49 3.92
CA LEU A 50 13.70 -23.27 5.06
C LEU A 50 13.70 -24.78 4.78
N THR A 51 12.79 -25.26 3.94
CA THR A 51 12.61 -26.70 3.68
C THR A 51 13.18 -27.16 2.34
N THR A 52 13.45 -26.22 1.42
CA THR A 52 13.77 -26.55 0.02
C THR A 52 15.27 -26.61 -0.23
N LYS A 53 15.76 -27.73 -0.79
CA LYS A 53 17.20 -27.92 -1.08
C LYS A 53 17.76 -26.90 -2.08
N THR A 54 16.99 -26.57 -3.12
CA THR A 54 17.36 -25.59 -4.16
C THR A 54 17.40 -24.14 -3.65
N ALA A 55 16.90 -23.88 -2.44
CA ALA A 55 16.92 -22.55 -1.84
C ALA A 55 18.13 -22.31 -0.91
N ARG A 56 18.91 -23.35 -0.60
CA ARG A 56 20.03 -23.25 0.35
C ARG A 56 21.15 -22.39 -0.20
N ASN A 57 21.63 -21.44 0.61
CA ASN A 57 22.71 -20.50 0.26
C ASN A 57 22.44 -19.67 -1.00
N GLU A 58 21.17 -19.42 -1.30
CA GLU A 58 20.75 -18.63 -2.46
C GLU A 58 20.11 -17.29 -2.03
N ILE A 59 20.26 -16.29 -2.89
CA ILE A 59 19.58 -15.00 -2.78
C ILE A 59 18.48 -14.94 -3.84
N PHE A 60 17.27 -14.56 -3.45
CA PHE A 60 16.11 -14.46 -4.34
C PHE A 60 15.40 -13.12 -4.18
N ASN A 61 14.86 -12.59 -5.27
CA ASN A 61 13.84 -11.55 -5.22
C ASN A 61 12.47 -12.19 -4.99
N VAL A 62 11.63 -11.53 -4.20
CA VAL A 62 10.24 -11.95 -3.96
C VAL A 62 9.33 -10.75 -4.22
N THR A 63 8.44 -10.88 -5.19
CA THR A 63 7.36 -9.93 -5.50
C THR A 63 6.07 -10.71 -5.74
N ASN A 64 4.95 -10.00 -5.84
CA ASN A 64 3.61 -10.59 -6.09
C ASN A 64 3.53 -11.43 -7.37
N GLY A 65 4.43 -11.18 -8.33
CA GLY A 65 4.49 -11.89 -9.58
C GLY A 65 3.86 -11.16 -10.76
N ASP A 66 3.27 -9.99 -10.51
CA ASP A 66 2.72 -9.07 -11.48
C ASP A 66 3.44 -7.70 -11.45
N ASN A 67 2.89 -6.76 -12.20
CA ASN A 67 3.22 -5.35 -12.14
C ASN A 67 1.92 -4.55 -12.20
N PHE A 68 1.91 -3.37 -11.60
CA PHE A 68 0.75 -2.47 -11.62
C PHE A 68 1.19 -1.03 -11.92
N ARG A 69 0.21 -0.18 -12.19
CA ARG A 69 0.39 1.28 -12.23
C ARG A 69 -0.58 1.90 -11.23
N TRP A 70 -0.14 2.92 -10.51
CA TRP A 70 -1.01 3.64 -9.58
C TRP A 70 -2.30 4.12 -10.25
N GLN A 71 -2.22 4.54 -11.52
CA GLN A 71 -3.40 5.01 -12.26
C GLN A 71 -4.55 4.01 -12.40
N HIS A 72 -4.27 2.71 -12.39
CA HIS A 72 -5.31 1.68 -12.48
C HIS A 72 -5.81 1.30 -11.09
N LEU A 73 -4.91 1.20 -10.12
CA LEU A 73 -5.23 0.82 -8.74
C LEU A 73 -6.02 1.90 -7.98
N TRP A 74 -5.81 3.17 -8.31
CA TRP A 74 -6.34 4.28 -7.53
C TRP A 74 -7.87 4.34 -7.49
N SER A 75 -8.54 3.96 -8.58
CA SER A 75 -10.00 3.87 -8.61
C SER A 75 -10.55 2.82 -7.66
N GLU A 76 -9.86 1.68 -7.51
CA GLU A 76 -10.29 0.60 -6.63
C GLU A 76 -10.11 0.98 -5.16
N ILE A 77 -9.03 1.68 -4.82
CA ILE A 77 -8.85 2.26 -3.48
C ILE A 77 -9.98 3.26 -3.20
N ALA A 78 -10.29 4.15 -4.15
CA ALA A 78 -11.36 5.13 -3.97
C ALA A 78 -12.75 4.47 -3.81
N GLU A 79 -13.03 3.43 -4.58
CA GLU A 79 -14.24 2.61 -4.47
C GLU A 79 -14.36 1.95 -3.09
N PHE A 80 -13.26 1.39 -2.56
CA PHE A 80 -13.24 0.80 -1.21
C PHE A 80 -13.66 1.79 -0.09
N PHE A 81 -13.39 3.08 -0.29
CA PHE A 81 -13.76 4.15 0.64
C PHE A 81 -15.04 4.90 0.25
N ASP A 82 -15.80 4.42 -0.74
CA ASP A 82 -17.01 5.06 -1.28
C ASP A 82 -16.78 6.53 -1.68
N MET A 83 -15.68 6.82 -2.38
CA MET A 83 -15.30 8.18 -2.77
C MET A 83 -14.99 8.30 -4.26
N PRO A 84 -15.28 9.45 -4.89
CA PRO A 84 -14.85 9.72 -6.25
C PRO A 84 -13.34 9.95 -6.30
N THR A 85 -12.73 9.61 -7.44
CA THR A 85 -11.38 10.07 -7.79
C THR A 85 -11.44 11.42 -8.49
N ALA A 86 -10.30 12.09 -8.57
CA ALA A 86 -10.09 13.24 -9.43
C ALA A 86 -8.65 13.24 -9.95
N THR A 87 -8.32 14.17 -10.85
CA THR A 87 -6.97 14.31 -11.42
C THR A 87 -5.90 14.26 -10.32
N PRO A 88 -4.77 13.55 -10.53
CA PRO A 88 -3.64 13.58 -9.62
C PRO A 88 -3.25 15.02 -9.24
N GLN A 89 -2.86 15.22 -7.99
CA GLN A 89 -2.41 16.50 -7.47
C GLN A 89 -1.17 16.25 -6.63
N PRO A 90 0.03 16.39 -7.22
CA PRO A 90 1.28 16.20 -6.50
C PRO A 90 1.36 17.07 -5.24
N MET A 91 1.62 16.45 -4.10
CA MET A 91 1.76 17.08 -2.78
C MET A 91 2.57 16.16 -1.86
N LEU A 92 3.30 16.75 -0.91
CA LEU A 92 3.96 15.96 0.14
C LEU A 92 2.96 15.63 1.24
N LEU A 93 2.65 14.34 1.42
CA LEU A 93 1.77 13.90 2.50
C LEU A 93 2.37 14.22 3.87
N SER A 94 3.70 14.17 4.01
CA SER A 94 4.40 14.59 5.23
C SER A 94 4.07 16.01 5.68
N GLU A 95 3.81 16.92 4.74
CA GLU A 95 3.37 18.28 5.03
C GLU A 95 1.85 18.34 5.22
N GLN A 96 1.08 17.80 4.27
CA GLN A 96 -0.38 17.92 4.25
C GLN A 96 -1.09 17.20 5.40
N MET A 97 -0.46 16.15 5.94
CA MET A 97 -1.00 15.33 7.04
C MET A 97 -0.52 15.81 8.42
N SER A 98 0.36 16.80 8.50
CA SER A 98 1.00 17.23 9.76
C SER A 98 0.02 17.81 10.80
N ASP A 99 -1.05 18.45 10.36
CA ASP A 99 -2.08 19.12 11.18
C ASP A 99 -3.39 18.31 11.30
N LYS A 100 -3.42 17.08 10.80
CA LYS A 100 -4.67 16.29 10.67
C LYS A 100 -4.98 15.38 11.88
N ALA A 101 -4.18 15.45 12.93
CA ALA A 101 -4.36 14.66 14.15
C ALA A 101 -5.78 14.79 14.75
N SER A 102 -6.29 16.02 14.87
CA SER A 102 -7.62 16.28 15.44
C SER A 102 -8.76 15.70 14.60
N ILE A 103 -8.58 15.66 13.27
CA ILE A 103 -9.54 15.04 12.35
C ILE A 103 -9.51 13.52 12.51
N TRP A 104 -8.32 12.93 12.59
CA TRP A 104 -8.18 11.51 12.83
C TRP A 104 -8.82 11.08 14.16
N GLU A 105 -8.60 11.82 15.24
CA GLU A 105 -9.26 11.56 16.53
C GLU A 105 -10.78 11.57 16.43
N ARG A 106 -11.35 12.48 15.63
CA ARG A 106 -12.79 12.52 15.36
C ARG A 106 -13.25 11.27 14.60
N ILE A 107 -12.50 10.85 13.58
CA ILE A 107 -12.78 9.62 12.81
C ILE A 107 -12.74 8.40 13.74
N VAL A 108 -11.73 8.28 14.59
CA VAL A 108 -11.59 7.18 15.57
C VAL A 108 -12.79 7.13 16.50
N LYS A 109 -13.18 8.27 17.09
CA LYS A 109 -14.35 8.35 18.00
C LYS A 109 -15.66 8.01 17.29
N LYS A 110 -15.88 8.58 16.10
CA LYS A 110 -17.11 8.39 15.30
C LYS A 110 -17.31 6.92 14.90
N ASN A 111 -16.24 6.25 14.48
CA ASN A 111 -16.31 4.89 13.95
C ASN A 111 -15.92 3.80 14.99
N LYS A 112 -15.64 4.19 16.24
CA LYS A 112 -15.22 3.30 17.33
C LYS A 112 -13.98 2.46 16.96
N LEU A 113 -13.00 3.12 16.34
CA LEU A 113 -11.74 2.52 15.92
C LEU A 113 -10.83 2.28 17.13
N GLN A 114 -9.82 1.43 16.94
CA GLN A 114 -8.71 1.36 17.88
C GLN A 114 -8.01 2.71 17.98
N ALA A 115 -7.61 3.09 19.20
CA ALA A 115 -6.93 4.35 19.44
C ALA A 115 -5.46 4.25 19.00
N THR A 116 -5.20 4.59 17.74
CA THR A 116 -3.84 4.68 17.19
C THR A 116 -3.35 6.14 17.28
N PRO A 117 -2.24 6.42 17.98
CA PRO A 117 -1.64 7.75 18.00
C PRO A 117 -1.32 8.24 16.58
N TRP A 118 -1.65 9.51 16.27
CA TRP A 118 -1.42 10.06 14.93
C TRP A 118 0.04 9.99 14.48
N ALA A 119 0.97 10.19 15.41
CA ALA A 119 2.41 10.10 15.13
C ALA A 119 2.89 8.69 14.74
N GLU A 120 2.10 7.65 15.07
CA GLU A 120 2.45 6.25 14.83
C GLU A 120 1.69 5.64 13.64
N ILE A 121 0.72 6.38 13.08
CA ILE A 121 -0.18 5.83 12.06
C ILE A 121 0.52 5.51 10.75
N ALA A 122 1.52 6.31 10.39
CA ALA A 122 2.25 6.21 9.13
C ALA A 122 3.58 6.95 9.21
N ALA A 123 4.60 6.41 8.53
CA ALA A 123 5.74 7.23 8.13
C ALA A 123 5.43 7.92 6.82
N TRP A 124 4.98 9.17 6.93
CA TRP A 124 4.68 9.99 5.76
C TRP A 124 5.88 10.16 4.82
N PRO A 125 7.13 10.41 5.28
CA PRO A 125 8.27 10.52 4.36
C PRO A 125 8.55 9.23 3.58
N PHE A 126 8.29 8.07 4.19
CA PHE A 126 8.42 6.78 3.51
C PHE A 126 7.35 6.61 2.42
N LEU A 127 6.10 6.97 2.72
CA LEU A 127 5.01 6.95 1.75
C LEU A 127 5.26 7.95 0.61
N ASP A 128 5.72 9.16 0.93
CA ASP A 128 6.12 10.17 -0.07
C ASP A 128 7.20 9.64 -1.00
N GLY A 129 8.24 8.98 -0.46
CA GLY A 129 9.29 8.37 -1.28
C GLY A 129 8.75 7.33 -2.26
N TRP A 130 7.83 6.48 -1.80
CA TRP A 130 7.22 5.45 -2.64
C TRP A 130 6.29 6.05 -3.72
N LEU A 131 5.43 6.98 -3.35
CA LEU A 131 4.48 7.64 -4.27
C LEU A 131 5.16 8.60 -5.25
N ASN A 132 6.43 8.93 -5.06
CA ASN A 132 7.22 9.76 -5.98
C ASN A 132 8.27 8.97 -6.78
N THR A 133 8.26 7.63 -6.71
CA THR A 133 9.13 6.82 -7.55
C THR A 133 8.67 6.88 -9.02
N ASP A 134 9.33 7.71 -9.82
CA ASP A 134 8.90 8.09 -11.17
C ASP A 134 9.52 7.25 -12.30
N PHE A 135 10.20 6.17 -11.94
CA PHE A 135 10.81 5.21 -12.85
C PHE A 135 10.21 3.82 -12.65
N ASP A 136 10.39 2.96 -13.65
CA ASP A 136 9.91 1.57 -13.58
C ASP A 136 10.67 0.77 -12.51
N MET A 137 9.94 0.28 -11.51
CA MET A 137 10.46 -0.63 -10.49
C MET A 137 10.21 -2.07 -10.90
N VAL A 138 11.24 -2.71 -11.47
CA VAL A 138 11.14 -4.09 -11.98
C VAL A 138 12.26 -4.96 -11.41
N GLN A 139 11.84 -6.02 -10.72
CA GLN A 139 12.67 -7.06 -10.14
C GLN A 139 12.32 -8.40 -10.78
N SER A 140 13.33 -9.15 -11.21
CA SER A 140 13.12 -10.49 -11.77
C SER A 140 12.86 -11.52 -10.68
N THR A 141 11.73 -12.22 -10.79
CA THR A 141 11.38 -13.40 -9.97
C THR A 141 11.63 -14.72 -10.71
N ILE A 142 12.32 -14.70 -11.86
CA ILE A 142 12.62 -15.91 -12.64
C ILE A 142 13.41 -16.92 -11.79
N LYS A 143 14.44 -16.45 -11.07
CA LYS A 143 15.32 -17.31 -10.28
C LYS A 143 14.55 -18.10 -9.22
N ILE A 144 13.66 -17.46 -8.47
CA ILE A 144 12.91 -18.13 -7.39
C ILE A 144 11.88 -19.11 -7.96
N ARG A 145 11.27 -18.78 -9.10
CA ARG A 145 10.36 -19.67 -9.83
C ARG A 145 11.06 -20.90 -10.36
N CYS A 146 12.22 -20.75 -11.00
CA CYS A 146 13.05 -21.87 -11.44
C CYS A 146 13.55 -22.74 -10.29
N ALA A 147 13.72 -22.16 -9.09
CA ALA A 147 14.07 -22.91 -7.89
C ALA A 147 12.88 -23.69 -7.29
N GLY A 148 11.66 -23.46 -7.76
CA GLY A 148 10.45 -24.21 -7.40
C GLY A 148 9.45 -23.45 -6.52
N PHE A 149 9.65 -22.17 -6.24
CA PHE A 149 8.65 -21.35 -5.55
C PHE A 149 7.57 -20.87 -6.54
N THR A 150 6.30 -21.08 -6.20
CA THR A 150 5.16 -20.74 -7.07
C THR A 150 4.19 -19.74 -6.47
N GLY A 151 4.44 -19.23 -5.25
CA GLY A 151 3.57 -18.26 -4.60
C GLY A 151 3.46 -16.98 -5.43
N CYS A 152 2.23 -16.51 -5.60
CA CYS A 152 1.90 -15.27 -6.30
C CYS A 152 0.51 -14.79 -5.88
N ILE A 153 0.27 -13.50 -6.02
CA ILE A 153 -1.02 -12.87 -5.77
C ILE A 153 -1.19 -11.70 -6.74
N ASP A 154 -2.42 -11.41 -7.13
CA ASP A 154 -2.71 -10.19 -7.86
C ASP A 154 -2.55 -8.98 -6.92
N THR A 155 -1.78 -7.97 -7.33
CA THR A 155 -1.47 -6.82 -6.48
C THR A 155 -2.72 -6.00 -6.14
N HIS A 156 -3.67 -5.87 -7.07
CA HIS A 156 -4.89 -5.13 -6.84
C HIS A 156 -5.76 -5.84 -5.81
N GLU A 157 -5.94 -7.16 -5.97
CA GLU A 157 -6.65 -8.00 -5.01
C GLU A 157 -5.99 -7.95 -3.62
N SER A 158 -4.66 -8.10 -3.55
CA SER A 158 -3.90 -8.04 -2.29
C SER A 158 -4.15 -6.72 -1.53
N ILE A 159 -4.11 -5.59 -2.23
CA ILE A 159 -4.31 -4.27 -1.61
C ILE A 159 -5.73 -4.14 -1.07
N VAL A 160 -6.74 -4.51 -1.84
CA VAL A 160 -8.15 -4.45 -1.40
C VAL A 160 -8.40 -5.40 -0.22
N GLN A 161 -7.86 -6.61 -0.25
CA GLN A 161 -7.94 -7.57 0.87
C GLN A 161 -7.32 -7.00 2.15
N HIS A 162 -6.11 -6.43 2.06
CA HIS A 162 -5.45 -5.85 3.24
C HIS A 162 -6.13 -4.58 3.73
N LEU A 163 -6.74 -3.77 2.86
CA LEU A 163 -7.63 -2.69 3.29
C LEU A 163 -8.84 -3.25 4.07
N GLY A 164 -9.41 -4.36 3.59
CA GLY A 164 -10.43 -5.13 4.30
C GLY A 164 -9.99 -5.55 5.70
N HIS A 165 -8.81 -6.17 5.83
CA HIS A 165 -8.25 -6.54 7.13
C HIS A 165 -8.05 -5.34 8.07
N LEU A 166 -7.58 -4.20 7.56
CA LEU A 166 -7.45 -2.97 8.36
C LEU A 166 -8.80 -2.51 8.91
N ARG A 167 -9.88 -2.61 8.11
CA ARG A 167 -11.25 -2.27 8.52
C ARG A 167 -11.79 -3.28 9.53
N GLU A 168 -11.59 -4.58 9.30
CA GLU A 168 -12.00 -5.65 10.23
C GLU A 168 -11.34 -5.50 11.61
N TYR A 169 -10.05 -5.16 11.63
CA TYR A 169 -9.32 -4.85 12.86
C TYR A 169 -9.65 -3.48 13.46
N ARG A 170 -10.57 -2.72 12.86
CA ARG A 170 -10.99 -1.38 13.28
C ARG A 170 -9.81 -0.41 13.39
N LEU A 171 -8.83 -0.52 12.48
CA LEU A 171 -7.73 0.43 12.36
C LEU A 171 -8.09 1.60 11.44
N ILE A 172 -9.04 1.36 10.53
CA ILE A 172 -9.63 2.36 9.62
C ILE A 172 -11.16 2.20 9.62
N PRO A 173 -11.93 3.22 9.18
CA PRO A 173 -13.38 3.14 9.02
C PRO A 173 -13.86 2.08 8.03
#